data_AF-A0A258CST7-F1
#
_entry.id   AF-A0A258CST7-F1
#
_cell.length_a   1.000
_cell.length_b   1.000
_cell.length_c   1.000
_cell.angle_alpha   90.00
_cell.angle_beta   90.00
_cell.angle_gamma   90.00
#
_symmetry.space_group_name_H-M   'P 1'
#
loop_
_entity.id
_entity.type
_entity.pdbx_description
1 polymer ?
#
loop_
_entity_poly.entity_id
_entity_poly.type
_entity_poly.pdbx_seq_one_letter_code
_entity_poly.pdbx_strand_id
1 'polypeptide(L)'
;MLSKADNEFLTRAGKGTPMGEMLRRFWMPALLSEELPERDGPPKKIRILGEDLLAFRQTDGRVGIVEPHCPHRGANLYYGRNENCGLRCSFHGWKFDIDGNCVDLPTSPPESAYKDTIKLLAYPTREWADLIWVYMGPRETMPELPQLELGLVPAGHRFVTKKWQDCNWVQSLEGAIDTSHFSFLHKVLATDDEAARRAMSRAALSDQAKPDDRVRWVQNDPRPRFSVLGHDTGLVIAGGRKTDGPDLYWRIAQFLMPNHAYTPAAFP
;
A
#
# COMPACT_ATOMS: atom_id res chain seq x y z
N MET A 1 -3.05 -21.13 -18.71
CA MET A 1 -3.64 -20.85 -17.38
C MET A 1 -2.70 -21.41 -16.33
N LEU A 2 -2.53 -20.71 -15.22
CA LEU A 2 -1.75 -21.19 -14.08
C LEU A 2 -2.37 -22.47 -13.50
N SER A 3 -1.55 -23.36 -12.94
CA SER A 3 -2.09 -24.49 -12.18
C SER A 3 -2.71 -24.00 -10.87
N LYS A 4 -3.54 -24.83 -10.22
CA LYS A 4 -4.08 -24.51 -8.89
C LYS A 4 -2.96 -24.22 -7.88
N ALA A 5 -1.88 -25.01 -7.93
CA ALA A 5 -0.75 -24.86 -7.03
C ALA A 5 -0.03 -23.52 -7.25
N ASP A 6 0.21 -23.13 -8.51
CA ASP A 6 0.83 -21.84 -8.84
C ASP A 6 -0.05 -20.67 -8.40
N ASN A 7 -1.37 -20.80 -8.60
CA ASN A 7 -2.31 -19.78 -8.16
C ASN A 7 -2.30 -19.63 -6.63
N GLU A 8 -2.32 -20.73 -5.87
CA GLU A 8 -2.25 -20.68 -4.40
C GLU A 8 -0.91 -20.13 -3.91
N PHE A 9 0.20 -20.49 -4.55
CA PHE A 9 1.54 -19.98 -4.25
C PHE A 9 1.61 -18.45 -4.40
N LEU A 10 1.03 -17.91 -5.48
CA LEU A 10 1.08 -16.49 -5.82
C LEU A 10 0.06 -15.66 -5.01
N THR A 11 -1.16 -16.16 -4.82
CA THR A 11 -2.28 -15.34 -4.33
C THR A 11 -2.48 -15.37 -2.81
N ARG A 12 -1.98 -16.40 -2.11
CA ARG A 12 -2.08 -16.50 -0.65
C ARG A 12 -0.97 -15.67 0.00
N ALA A 13 -1.36 -14.56 0.64
CA ALA A 13 -0.42 -13.59 1.24
C ALA A 13 -0.41 -13.61 2.79
N GLY A 14 -1.04 -14.62 3.41
CA GLY A 14 -1.08 -14.76 4.87
C GLY A 14 0.26 -15.20 5.46
N LYS A 15 0.46 -14.99 6.76
CA LYS A 15 1.63 -15.49 7.51
C LYS A 15 1.86 -16.99 7.26
N GLY A 16 3.11 -17.39 7.03
CA GLY A 16 3.50 -18.78 6.77
C GLY A 16 3.28 -19.27 5.34
N THR A 17 2.74 -18.44 4.45
CA THR A 17 2.63 -18.77 3.02
C THR A 17 3.83 -18.22 2.25
N PRO A 18 4.24 -18.81 1.11
CA PRO A 18 5.40 -18.33 0.36
C PRO A 18 5.33 -16.84 0.01
N MET A 19 4.19 -16.38 -0.52
CA MET A 19 4.02 -14.96 -0.86
C MET A 19 3.87 -14.08 0.38
N GLY A 20 3.24 -14.57 1.46
CA GLY A 20 3.19 -13.84 2.72
C GLY A 20 4.58 -13.60 3.32
N GLU A 21 5.44 -14.62 3.32
CA GLU A 21 6.84 -14.50 3.80
C GLU A 21 7.68 -13.60 2.91
N MET A 22 7.40 -13.57 1.61
CA MET A 22 8.03 -12.64 0.67
C MET A 22 7.58 -11.20 0.94
N LEU A 23 6.26 -10.93 0.95
CA LEU A 23 5.70 -9.58 1.10
C LEU A 23 6.10 -8.90 2.42
N ARG A 24 6.19 -9.68 3.50
CA ARG A 24 6.63 -9.20 4.82
C ARG A 24 8.03 -8.61 4.82
N ARG A 25 8.89 -9.02 3.90
CA ARG A 25 10.28 -8.54 3.79
C ARG A 25 10.39 -7.17 3.10
N PHE A 26 9.26 -6.56 2.76
CA PHE A 26 9.18 -5.21 2.20
C PHE A 26 8.41 -4.28 3.13
N TRP A 27 8.67 -2.99 3.02
CA TRP A 27 7.84 -1.95 3.63
C TRP A 27 6.49 -1.89 2.91
N MET A 28 5.42 -2.03 3.68
CA MET A 28 4.05 -2.04 3.18
C MET A 28 3.33 -0.76 3.61
N PRO A 29 2.64 -0.05 2.70
CA PRO A 29 1.79 1.07 3.09
C PRO A 29 0.59 0.54 3.89
N ALA A 30 0.42 1.03 5.11
CA ALA A 30 -0.61 0.58 6.04
C ALA A 30 -1.82 1.53 6.08
N LEU A 31 -1.54 2.82 6.18
CA LEU A 31 -2.51 3.89 6.36
C LEU A 31 -2.03 5.15 5.63
N LEU A 32 -2.96 6.03 5.28
CA LEU A 32 -2.63 7.44 5.05
C LEU A 32 -2.32 8.10 6.39
N SER A 33 -1.40 9.06 6.43
CA SER A 33 -1.09 9.82 7.66
C SER A 33 -2.32 10.48 8.28
N GLU A 34 -3.22 10.99 7.44
CA GLU A 34 -4.49 11.61 7.85
C GLU A 34 -5.49 10.63 8.48
N GLU A 35 -5.30 9.31 8.30
CA GLU A 35 -6.15 8.30 8.95
C GLU A 35 -5.89 8.19 10.47
N LEU A 36 -4.81 8.80 10.96
CA LEU A 36 -4.46 8.96 12.38
C LEU A 36 -4.06 10.42 12.63
N PRO A 37 -5.00 11.38 12.64
CA PRO A 37 -4.67 12.80 12.64
C PRO A 37 -4.20 13.33 14.01
N GLU A 38 -4.70 12.75 15.10
CA GLU A 38 -4.55 13.28 16.44
C GLU A 38 -3.50 12.50 17.26
N ARG A 39 -2.66 13.23 17.98
CA ARG A 39 -1.80 12.65 19.04
C ARG A 39 -2.66 12.27 20.22
N ASP A 40 -2.36 11.13 20.83
CA ASP A 40 -3.17 10.57 21.93
C ASP A 40 -4.65 10.33 21.53
N GLY A 41 -4.92 10.30 20.23
CA GLY A 41 -6.25 10.02 19.68
C GLY A 41 -6.61 8.53 19.74
N PRO A 42 -7.87 8.19 19.39
CA PRO A 42 -8.33 6.81 19.35
C PRO A 42 -7.46 5.94 18.44
N PRO A 43 -7.15 4.69 18.85
CA PRO A 43 -6.42 3.78 17.99
C PRO A 43 -7.31 3.31 16.82
N LYS A 44 -6.69 2.91 15.71
CA LYS A 44 -7.36 2.45 14.49
C LYS A 44 -7.10 0.97 14.25
N LYS A 45 -8.18 0.19 14.06
CA LYS A 45 -8.08 -1.21 13.62
C LYS A 45 -7.64 -1.24 12.15
N ILE A 46 -6.64 -2.06 11.86
CA ILE A 46 -6.15 -2.30 10.50
C ILE A 46 -5.99 -3.79 10.27
N ARG A 47 -6.07 -4.22 9.01
CA ARG A 47 -5.72 -5.58 8.60
C ARG A 47 -4.74 -5.54 7.44
N ILE A 48 -3.58 -6.18 7.62
CA ILE A 48 -2.50 -6.22 6.62
C ILE A 48 -1.96 -7.64 6.55
N LEU A 49 -1.81 -8.17 5.33
CA LEU A 49 -1.32 -9.55 5.08
C LEU A 49 -2.05 -10.61 5.94
N GLY A 50 -3.36 -10.42 6.12
CA GLY A 50 -4.24 -11.32 6.89
C GLY A 50 -4.26 -11.09 8.41
N GLU A 51 -3.35 -10.30 8.98
CA GLU A 51 -3.28 -10.05 10.42
C GLU A 51 -4.11 -8.84 10.84
N ASP A 52 -4.90 -9.01 11.90
CA ASP A 52 -5.57 -7.91 12.60
C ASP A 52 -4.58 -7.19 13.52
N LEU A 53 -4.44 -5.89 13.35
CA LEU A 53 -3.49 -5.05 14.08
C LEU A 53 -4.18 -3.76 14.55
N LEU A 54 -3.48 -3.04 15.41
CA LEU A 54 -3.91 -1.77 15.97
C LEU A 54 -2.84 -0.71 15.71
N ALA A 55 -3.22 0.38 15.04
CA ALA A 55 -2.35 1.52 14.80
C ALA A 55 -2.74 2.68 15.71
N PHE A 56 -1.77 3.41 16.25
CA PHE A 56 -2.04 4.59 17.08
C PHE A 56 -0.90 5.61 16.98
N ARG A 57 -1.25 6.90 17.11
CA ARG A 57 -0.29 7.99 17.16
C ARG A 57 -0.10 8.42 18.61
N GLN A 58 1.09 8.18 19.15
CA GLN A 58 1.37 8.47 20.54
C GLN A 58 1.61 9.97 20.78
N THR A 59 1.80 10.36 22.04
CA THR A 59 1.98 11.75 22.50
C THR A 59 3.05 12.54 21.74
N ASP A 60 4.18 11.92 21.40
CA ASP A 60 5.27 12.58 20.66
C ASP A 60 5.04 12.68 19.14
N GLY A 61 3.93 12.14 18.65
CA GLY A 61 3.57 12.13 17.23
C GLY A 61 4.03 10.91 16.44
N ARG A 62 4.88 10.03 17.00
CA ARG A 62 5.25 8.77 16.34
C ARG A 62 4.05 7.82 16.30
N VAL A 63 4.04 6.97 15.28
CA VAL A 63 3.00 5.96 15.09
C VAL A 63 3.53 4.58 15.43
N GLY A 64 2.75 3.80 16.18
CA GLY A 64 2.99 2.39 16.44
C GLY A 64 1.92 1.52 15.79
N ILE A 65 2.33 0.34 15.32
CA ILE A 65 1.44 -0.72 14.85
C ILE A 65 1.74 -1.98 15.67
N VAL A 66 0.77 -2.39 16.49
CA VAL A 66 0.89 -3.48 17.47
C VAL A 66 -0.23 -4.50 17.30
N GLU A 67 -0.08 -5.66 17.93
CA GLU A 67 -1.21 -6.59 18.06
C GLU A 67 -2.34 -5.98 18.92
N PRO A 68 -3.60 -6.35 18.67
CA PRO A 68 -4.73 -5.70 19.31
C PRO A 68 -5.08 -6.26 20.70
N HIS A 69 -4.47 -7.36 21.15
CA HIS A 69 -4.88 -8.04 22.39
C HIS A 69 -3.83 -7.92 23.48
N CYS A 70 -4.25 -7.51 24.67
CA CYS A 70 -3.40 -7.41 25.84
C CYS A 70 -2.96 -8.82 26.32
N PRO A 71 -1.65 -9.09 26.51
CA PRO A 71 -1.14 -10.41 26.89
C PRO A 71 -1.53 -10.84 28.30
N HIS A 72 -2.09 -9.93 29.11
CA HIS A 72 -2.58 -10.28 30.44
C HIS A 72 -3.78 -11.24 30.40
N ARG A 73 -4.88 -10.82 29.75
CA ARG A 73 -6.16 -11.56 29.71
C ARG A 73 -6.88 -11.47 28.36
N GLY A 74 -6.20 -11.04 27.31
CA GLY A 74 -6.75 -10.95 25.95
C GLY A 74 -7.71 -9.78 25.71
N ALA A 75 -7.78 -8.79 26.61
CA ALA A 75 -8.62 -7.61 26.38
C ALA A 75 -8.17 -6.86 25.12
N ASN A 76 -9.12 -6.44 24.28
CA ASN A 76 -8.81 -5.72 23.05
C ASN A 76 -8.41 -4.26 23.35
N LEU A 77 -7.16 -3.92 23.05
CA LEU A 77 -6.54 -2.61 23.26
C LEU A 77 -7.16 -1.49 22.42
N TYR A 78 -7.98 -1.81 21.41
CA TYR A 78 -8.79 -0.81 20.71
C TYR A 78 -9.70 -0.02 21.65
N TYR A 79 -10.20 -0.66 22.71
CA TYR A 79 -11.00 -0.01 23.76
C TYR A 79 -10.15 0.57 24.90
N GLY A 80 -8.83 0.63 24.71
CA GLY A 80 -7.89 1.26 25.63
C GLY A 80 -7.82 2.77 25.44
N ARG A 81 -6.97 3.41 26.24
CA ARG A 81 -6.66 4.84 26.13
C ARG A 81 -5.25 5.02 25.58
N ASN A 82 -5.10 5.85 24.58
CA ASN A 82 -3.79 6.30 24.11
C ASN A 82 -3.37 7.50 24.95
N GLU A 83 -2.34 7.34 25.77
CA GLU A 83 -1.93 8.36 26.74
C GLU A 83 -0.45 8.21 27.11
N ASN A 84 0.26 9.33 27.25
CA ASN A 84 1.62 9.37 27.80
C ASN A 84 2.56 8.34 27.14
N CYS A 85 2.68 8.44 25.81
CA CYS A 85 3.47 7.57 24.94
C CYS A 85 3.12 6.08 25.03
N GLY A 86 1.83 5.72 25.13
CA GLY A 86 1.43 4.32 25.06
C GLY A 86 -0.07 4.05 25.13
N LEU A 87 -0.46 2.84 24.75
CA LEU A 87 -1.81 2.31 24.87
C LEU A 87 -2.02 1.67 26.24
N ARG A 88 -2.87 2.26 27.06
CA ARG A 88 -3.32 1.70 28.33
C ARG A 88 -4.55 0.82 28.15
N CYS A 89 -4.41 -0.45 28.49
CA CYS A 89 -5.51 -1.41 28.52
C CYS A 89 -6.59 -0.96 29.52
N SER A 90 -7.85 -0.91 29.07
CA SER A 90 -9.00 -0.53 29.88
C SER A 90 -9.38 -1.56 30.96
N PHE A 91 -8.82 -2.77 30.90
CA PHE A 91 -9.16 -3.82 31.87
C PHE A 91 -8.38 -3.67 33.18
N HIS A 92 -7.05 -3.80 33.14
CA HIS A 92 -6.19 -3.78 34.34
C HIS A 92 -5.10 -2.70 34.27
N GLY A 93 -5.19 -1.78 33.31
CA GLY A 93 -4.30 -0.64 33.22
C GLY A 93 -2.90 -0.92 32.69
N TRP A 94 -2.57 -2.14 32.22
CA TRP A 94 -1.27 -2.42 31.59
C TRP A 94 -1.06 -1.50 30.39
N LYS A 95 0.10 -0.83 30.31
CA LYS A 95 0.40 0.14 29.26
C LYS A 95 1.54 -0.34 28.37
N PHE A 96 1.39 -0.14 27.06
CA PHE A 96 2.36 -0.55 26.06
C PHE A 96 2.78 0.60 25.15
N ASP A 97 4.07 0.72 24.86
CA ASP A 97 4.57 1.72 23.91
C ASP A 97 4.46 1.24 22.45
N ILE A 98 4.90 2.08 21.51
CA ILE A 98 4.88 1.78 20.06
C ILE A 98 5.80 0.63 19.64
N ASP A 99 6.78 0.27 20.47
CA ASP A 99 7.70 -0.84 20.27
C ASP A 99 7.21 -2.13 20.97
N GLY A 100 6.01 -2.07 21.57
CA GLY A 100 5.34 -3.17 22.24
C GLY A 100 5.83 -3.44 23.66
N ASN A 101 6.72 -2.62 24.23
CA ASN A 101 7.20 -2.84 25.58
C ASN A 101 6.11 -2.52 26.59
N CYS A 102 5.96 -3.36 27.62
CA CYS A 102 5.14 -3.00 28.76
C CYS A 102 5.87 -1.94 29.60
N VAL A 103 5.36 -0.71 29.58
CA VAL A 103 6.02 0.44 30.21
C VAL A 103 5.45 0.74 31.61
N ASP A 104 4.25 0.26 31.91
CA ASP A 104 3.56 0.50 33.18
C ASP A 104 2.61 -0.63 33.57
N LEU A 105 2.67 -1.04 34.84
CA LEU A 105 1.87 -2.07 35.50
C LEU A 105 1.27 -1.50 36.80
N PRO A 106 0.20 -0.69 36.72
CA PRO A 106 -0.28 0.08 37.87
C PRO A 106 -0.85 -0.79 39.01
N THR A 107 -1.12 -2.06 38.74
CA THR A 107 -1.65 -3.03 39.71
C THR A 107 -0.55 -3.92 40.30
N SER A 108 0.71 -3.71 39.93
CA SER A 108 1.87 -4.40 40.49
C SER A 108 2.64 -3.48 41.44
N PRO A 109 3.39 -4.04 42.42
CA PRO A 109 4.27 -3.25 43.26
C PRO A 109 5.30 -2.47 42.41
N PRO A 110 5.61 -1.20 42.75
CA PRO A 110 6.52 -0.36 41.96
C PRO A 110 7.92 -0.93 41.74
N GLU A 111 8.39 -1.76 42.67
CA GLU A 111 9.68 -2.46 42.64
C GLU A 111 9.70 -3.68 41.69
N SER A 112 8.55 -4.08 41.16
CA SER A 112 8.44 -5.22 40.25
C SER A 112 9.04 -4.91 38.89
N ALA A 113 10.06 -5.67 38.50
CA ALA A 113 10.62 -5.67 37.14
C ALA A 113 9.81 -6.55 36.15
N TYR A 114 8.65 -7.09 36.55
CA TYR A 114 7.90 -8.04 35.73
C TYR A 114 7.50 -7.47 34.36
N LYS A 115 7.28 -6.15 34.27
CA LYS A 115 6.98 -5.44 33.03
C LYS A 115 8.04 -5.67 31.94
N ASP A 116 9.30 -5.85 32.32
CA ASP A 116 10.42 -6.01 31.39
C ASP A 116 10.38 -7.37 30.66
N THR A 117 9.57 -8.32 31.16
CA THR A 117 9.34 -9.64 30.55
C THR A 117 8.13 -9.67 29.61
N ILE A 118 7.33 -8.61 29.59
CA ILE A 118 6.05 -8.55 28.87
C ILE A 118 6.20 -7.68 27.63
N LYS A 119 5.85 -8.22 26.48
CA LYS A 119 5.81 -7.49 25.22
C LYS A 119 4.56 -7.82 24.42
N LEU A 120 4.08 -6.83 23.66
CA LEU A 120 3.24 -7.04 22.49
C LEU A 120 4.12 -7.35 21.29
N LEU A 121 3.57 -8.08 20.33
CA LEU A 121 4.01 -8.00 18.95
C LEU A 121 3.83 -6.55 18.47
N ALA A 122 4.95 -5.93 18.07
CA ALA A 122 4.99 -4.61 17.47
C ALA A 122 5.83 -4.65 16.19
N TYR A 123 5.32 -4.02 15.14
CA TYR A 123 6.01 -3.94 13.86
C TYR A 123 6.73 -2.59 13.71
N PRO A 124 7.98 -2.57 13.22
CA PRO A 124 8.64 -1.32 12.85
C PRO A 124 7.74 -0.48 11.95
N THR A 125 7.58 0.78 12.34
CA THR A 125 6.67 1.72 11.68
C THR A 125 7.43 3.00 11.35
N ARG A 126 7.15 3.57 10.17
CA ARG A 126 7.70 4.84 9.70
C ARG A 126 6.60 5.65 9.04
N GLU A 127 6.61 6.95 9.28
CA GLU A 127 5.70 7.88 8.61
C GLU A 127 6.52 8.74 7.64
N TRP A 128 6.16 8.68 6.36
CA TRP A 128 6.86 9.38 5.29
C TRP A 128 5.97 9.46 4.05
N ALA A 129 6.07 10.59 3.34
CA ALA A 129 5.31 10.84 2.11
C ALA A 129 3.77 10.70 2.27
N ASP A 130 3.22 11.24 3.36
CA ASP A 130 1.79 11.22 3.72
C ASP A 130 1.21 9.80 3.92
N LEU A 131 2.11 8.82 4.09
CA LEU A 131 1.81 7.42 4.33
C LEU A 131 2.46 6.94 5.63
N ILE A 132 1.77 6.04 6.31
CA ILE A 132 2.30 5.25 7.42
C ILE A 132 2.67 3.88 6.85
N TRP A 133 3.94 3.54 6.98
CA TRP A 133 4.56 2.32 6.49
C TRP A 133 4.81 1.35 7.63
N VAL A 134 4.61 0.06 7.36
CA VAL A 134 4.89 -1.04 8.30
C VAL A 134 5.85 -2.04 7.68
N TYR A 135 6.82 -2.50 8.46
CA TYR A 135 7.67 -3.62 8.10
C TYR A 135 7.30 -4.84 8.94
N MET A 136 6.98 -5.96 8.29
CA MET A 136 6.41 -7.15 8.96
C MET A 136 7.33 -8.37 8.91
N GLY A 137 8.58 -8.18 8.47
CA GLY A 137 9.59 -9.21 8.28
C GLY A 137 10.64 -9.26 9.40
N PRO A 138 11.71 -10.05 9.23
CA PRO A 138 12.79 -10.16 10.21
C PRO A 138 13.55 -8.83 10.38
N ARG A 139 13.64 -8.35 11.62
CA ARG A 139 14.23 -7.03 11.94
C ARG A 139 15.71 -6.93 11.56
N GLU A 140 16.41 -8.06 11.57
CA GLU A 140 17.83 -8.20 11.26
C GLU A 140 18.12 -7.92 9.78
N THR A 141 17.12 -8.07 8.91
CA THR A 141 17.21 -7.87 7.46
C THR A 141 16.28 -6.76 6.98
N MET A 142 15.84 -5.88 7.89
CA MET A 142 14.95 -4.79 7.55
C MET A 142 15.68 -3.80 6.61
N PRO A 143 15.17 -3.57 5.39
CA PRO A 143 15.77 -2.59 4.49
C PRO A 143 15.41 -1.17 4.96
N GLU A 144 16.13 -0.19 4.41
CA GLU A 144 15.70 1.21 4.50
C GLU A 144 14.34 1.41 3.83
N LEU A 145 13.63 2.47 4.25
CA LEU A 145 12.36 2.84 3.64
C LEU A 145 12.57 3.21 2.16
N PRO A 146 11.77 2.67 1.20
CA PRO A 146 11.97 2.96 -0.21
C PRO A 146 11.69 4.44 -0.51
N GLN A 147 12.66 5.12 -1.14
CA GLN A 147 12.53 6.51 -1.57
C GLN A 147 11.76 6.60 -2.90
N LEU A 148 10.46 6.30 -2.86
CA LEU A 148 9.58 6.43 -4.01
C LEU A 148 9.49 7.88 -4.49
N GLU A 149 9.47 8.11 -5.80
CA GLU A 149 9.46 9.45 -6.42
C GLU A 149 8.35 10.38 -5.86
N LEU A 150 7.17 9.82 -5.56
CA LEU A 150 6.05 10.55 -4.96
C LEU A 150 6.42 11.23 -3.64
N GLY A 151 7.36 10.66 -2.88
CA GLY A 151 7.79 11.18 -1.59
C GLY A 151 8.96 12.15 -1.67
N LEU A 152 9.58 12.29 -2.84
CA LEU A 152 10.70 13.19 -3.09
C LEU A 152 10.25 14.61 -3.49
N VAL A 153 8.99 14.78 -3.87
CA VAL A 153 8.41 16.10 -4.18
C VAL A 153 7.91 16.81 -2.91
N PRO A 154 7.82 18.16 -2.90
CA PRO A 154 7.27 18.90 -1.78
C PRO A 154 5.85 18.45 -1.41
N ALA A 155 5.48 18.53 -0.13
CA ALA A 155 4.17 18.07 0.35
C ALA A 155 2.98 18.68 -0.39
N GLY A 156 3.06 19.97 -0.77
CA GLY A 156 2.01 20.64 -1.55
C GLY A 156 1.83 20.10 -2.98
N HIS A 157 2.75 19.28 -3.48
CA HIS A 157 2.70 18.64 -4.79
C HIS A 157 2.37 17.13 -4.68
N ARG A 158 2.00 16.66 -3.49
CA ARG A 158 1.61 15.26 -3.26
C ARG A 158 0.12 15.14 -3.11
N PHE A 159 -0.40 14.05 -3.65
CA PHE A 159 -1.78 13.63 -3.44
C PHE A 159 -1.81 12.12 -3.27
N VAL A 160 -2.15 11.66 -2.06
CA VAL A 160 -2.27 10.24 -1.73
C VAL A 160 -3.72 9.90 -1.46
N THR A 161 -4.19 8.76 -1.98
CA THR A 161 -5.54 8.27 -1.71
C THR A 161 -5.50 6.78 -1.49
N LYS A 162 -6.52 6.28 -0.79
CA LYS A 162 -6.68 4.87 -0.47
C LYS A 162 -8.07 4.41 -0.89
N LYS A 163 -8.14 3.24 -1.53
CA LYS A 163 -9.39 2.63 -1.99
C LYS A 163 -9.42 1.17 -1.59
N TRP A 164 -10.56 0.72 -1.09
CA TRP A 164 -10.82 -0.71 -0.88
C TRP A 164 -11.18 -1.36 -2.21
N GLN A 165 -10.54 -2.48 -2.53
CA GLN A 165 -10.87 -3.31 -3.69
C GLN A 165 -11.13 -4.73 -3.20
N ASP A 166 -12.33 -5.24 -3.47
CA ASP A 166 -12.76 -6.56 -3.02
C ASP A 166 -12.30 -7.66 -3.99
N CYS A 167 -10.98 -7.79 -4.12
CA CYS A 167 -10.33 -8.76 -4.99
C CYS A 167 -8.98 -9.20 -4.41
N ASN A 168 -8.37 -10.23 -5.00
CA ASN A 168 -7.01 -10.59 -4.62
C ASN A 168 -6.02 -9.50 -5.08
N TRP A 169 -4.99 -9.22 -4.27
CA TRP A 169 -4.00 -8.18 -4.56
C TRP A 169 -3.35 -8.34 -5.94
N VAL A 170 -3.14 -9.58 -6.41
CA VAL A 170 -2.57 -9.89 -7.72
C VAL A 170 -3.47 -9.39 -8.85
N GLN A 171 -4.80 -9.49 -8.71
CA GLN A 171 -5.75 -9.02 -9.74
C GLN A 171 -5.70 -7.49 -9.89
N SER A 172 -5.59 -6.77 -8.77
CA SER A 172 -5.39 -5.32 -8.77
C SER A 172 -4.04 -4.95 -9.41
N LEU A 173 -2.98 -5.67 -9.06
CA LEU A 173 -1.65 -5.46 -9.62
C LEU A 173 -1.61 -5.71 -11.14
N GLU A 174 -2.13 -6.85 -11.59
CA GLU A 174 -2.21 -7.21 -13.01
C GLU A 174 -2.99 -6.16 -13.81
N GLY A 175 -4.12 -5.69 -13.27
CA GLY A 175 -4.88 -4.60 -13.86
C GLY A 175 -4.08 -3.31 -14.01
N ALA A 176 -3.21 -2.98 -13.04
CA ALA A 176 -2.40 -1.76 -13.10
C ALA A 176 -1.30 -1.80 -14.17
N ILE A 177 -0.77 -2.99 -14.49
CA ILE A 177 0.33 -3.16 -15.46
C ILE A 177 -0.14 -3.65 -16.84
N ASP A 178 -1.36 -4.18 -16.95
CA ASP A 178 -1.95 -4.58 -18.21
C ASP A 178 -2.28 -3.36 -19.09
N THR A 179 -1.73 -3.34 -20.30
CA THR A 179 -2.00 -2.26 -21.25
C THR A 179 -3.16 -2.58 -22.20
N SER A 180 -3.64 -3.82 -22.23
CA SER A 180 -4.63 -4.29 -23.21
C SER A 180 -6.05 -3.81 -22.89
N HIS A 181 -6.44 -3.76 -21.61
CA HIS A 181 -7.79 -3.33 -21.22
C HIS A 181 -8.11 -1.88 -21.59
N PHE A 182 -7.10 -1.03 -21.84
CA PHE A 182 -7.29 0.37 -22.24
C PHE A 182 -8.14 0.53 -23.51
N SER A 183 -8.05 -0.41 -24.44
CA SER A 183 -8.81 -0.38 -25.70
C SER A 183 -10.31 -0.56 -25.48
N PHE A 184 -10.73 -1.08 -24.32
CA PHE A 184 -12.12 -1.42 -24.01
C PHE A 184 -12.64 -0.69 -22.76
N LEU A 185 -12.01 -0.90 -21.60
CA LEU A 185 -12.45 -0.36 -20.31
C LEU A 185 -12.33 1.18 -20.25
N HIS A 186 -11.27 1.73 -20.85
CA HIS A 186 -11.02 3.17 -20.88
C HIS A 186 -11.48 3.83 -22.19
N LYS A 187 -12.27 3.13 -23.01
CA LYS A 187 -12.80 3.70 -24.25
C LYS A 187 -13.85 4.76 -23.91
N VAL A 188 -13.65 5.96 -24.45
CA VAL A 188 -14.64 7.03 -24.33
C VAL A 188 -15.78 6.79 -25.32
N LEU A 189 -16.96 6.53 -24.78
CA LEU A 189 -18.19 6.35 -25.55
C LEU A 189 -18.94 7.68 -25.64
N ALA A 190 -18.44 8.62 -26.43
CA ALA A 190 -19.14 9.86 -26.69
C ALA A 190 -19.81 9.82 -28.06
N THR A 191 -20.98 10.45 -28.16
CA THR A 191 -21.75 10.58 -29.39
C THR A 191 -21.29 11.75 -30.25
N ASP A 192 -20.54 12.69 -29.68
CA ASP A 192 -19.90 13.80 -30.38
C ASP A 192 -18.51 14.11 -29.79
N ASP A 193 -17.70 14.82 -30.58
CA ASP A 193 -16.30 15.11 -30.26
C ASP A 193 -16.12 16.04 -29.05
N GLU A 194 -17.09 16.90 -28.74
CA GLU A 194 -17.01 17.81 -27.61
C GLU A 194 -17.23 17.06 -26.29
N ALA A 195 -18.23 16.17 -26.26
CA ALA A 195 -18.50 15.28 -25.15
C ALA A 195 -17.31 14.31 -24.91
N ALA A 196 -16.69 13.80 -25.98
CA ALA A 196 -15.47 12.99 -25.89
C ALA A 196 -14.34 13.75 -25.18
N ARG A 197 -14.06 14.97 -25.64
CA ARG A 197 -12.98 15.82 -25.09
C ARG A 197 -13.22 16.17 -23.63
N ARG A 198 -14.46 16.49 -23.26
CA ARG A 198 -14.84 16.81 -21.87
C ARG A 198 -14.74 15.61 -20.93
N ALA A 199 -15.04 14.40 -21.41
CA ALA A 199 -14.86 13.18 -20.65
C ALA A 199 -13.37 12.84 -20.45
N MET A 200 -12.54 13.01 -21.49
CA MET A 200 -11.09 12.79 -21.41
C MET A 200 -10.39 13.81 -20.50
N SER A 201 -10.78 15.08 -20.52
CA SER A 201 -10.16 16.12 -19.69
C SER A 201 -10.40 15.92 -18.18
N ARG A 202 -11.43 15.14 -17.81
CA ARG A 202 -11.74 14.76 -16.43
C ARG A 202 -11.10 13.43 -16.00
N ALA A 203 -10.68 12.60 -16.95
CA ALA A 203 -9.84 11.45 -16.63
C ALA A 203 -8.43 11.95 -16.22
N ALA A 204 -7.61 11.10 -15.59
CA ALA A 204 -6.19 11.37 -15.31
C ALA A 204 -5.33 11.40 -16.60
N LEU A 205 -5.88 12.02 -17.65
CA LEU A 205 -5.37 12.26 -18.99
C LEU A 205 -5.35 13.78 -19.26
N SER A 206 -5.43 14.62 -18.21
CA SER A 206 -5.80 16.03 -18.31
C SER A 206 -4.82 16.95 -19.04
N ASP A 207 -3.63 16.47 -19.41
CA ASP A 207 -2.71 17.20 -20.30
C ASP A 207 -2.97 16.95 -21.81
N GLN A 208 -4.02 16.19 -22.15
CA GLN A 208 -4.42 15.84 -23.52
C GLN A 208 -5.25 16.95 -24.22
N ALA A 209 -4.91 18.22 -24.03
CA ALA A 209 -5.60 19.35 -24.68
C ALA A 209 -5.37 19.43 -26.22
N LYS A 210 -4.63 18.49 -26.82
CA LYS A 210 -4.48 18.34 -28.28
C LYS A 210 -5.10 17.02 -28.76
N PRO A 211 -5.65 16.95 -29.99
CA PRO A 211 -6.04 15.67 -30.59
C PRO A 211 -4.79 14.79 -30.64
N ASP A 212 -4.73 13.79 -29.77
CA ASP A 212 -3.58 12.91 -29.65
C ASP A 212 -3.90 11.58 -30.34
N ASP A 213 -3.24 11.34 -31.47
CA ASP A 213 -3.38 10.12 -32.27
C ASP A 213 -3.18 8.85 -31.44
N ARG A 214 -2.47 8.94 -30.31
CA ARG A 214 -2.23 7.87 -29.35
C ARG A 214 -3.52 7.23 -28.81
N VAL A 215 -4.53 8.03 -28.47
CA VAL A 215 -5.82 7.51 -27.97
C VAL A 215 -6.51 6.72 -29.08
N ARG A 216 -6.50 7.26 -30.30
CA ARG A 216 -7.04 6.61 -31.49
C ARG A 216 -6.29 5.31 -31.80
N TRP A 217 -4.97 5.28 -31.75
CA TRP A 217 -4.17 4.06 -31.97
C TRP A 217 -4.47 2.97 -30.94
N VAL A 218 -4.61 3.33 -29.67
CA VAL A 218 -4.99 2.38 -28.61
C VAL A 218 -6.39 1.81 -28.85
N GLN A 219 -7.34 2.63 -29.29
CA GLN A 219 -8.70 2.19 -29.57
C GLN A 219 -8.80 1.34 -30.84
N ASN A 220 -8.06 1.70 -31.90
CA ASN A 220 -8.12 1.05 -33.20
C ASN A 220 -7.30 -0.24 -33.27
N ASP A 221 -6.25 -0.38 -32.45
CA ASP A 221 -5.47 -1.60 -32.31
C ASP A 221 -5.66 -2.24 -30.91
N PRO A 222 -6.69 -3.09 -30.74
CA PRO A 222 -6.98 -3.75 -29.47
C PRO A 222 -6.01 -4.89 -29.13
N ARG A 223 -4.98 -5.14 -29.95
CA ARG A 223 -4.08 -6.30 -29.83
C ARG A 223 -2.63 -5.85 -29.65
N PRO A 224 -2.27 -5.28 -28.48
CA PRO A 224 -0.89 -4.88 -28.23
C PRO A 224 0.06 -6.08 -28.35
N ARG A 225 1.21 -5.85 -28.97
CA ARG A 225 2.34 -6.77 -28.94
C ARG A 225 3.13 -6.50 -27.66
N PHE A 226 3.10 -7.46 -26.74
CA PHE A 226 3.80 -7.32 -25.48
C PHE A 226 5.30 -7.63 -25.61
N SER A 227 6.11 -6.79 -24.96
CA SER A 227 7.51 -7.05 -24.65
C SER A 227 7.69 -6.88 -23.15
N VAL A 228 8.41 -7.81 -22.52
CA VAL A 228 8.65 -7.79 -21.08
C VAL A 228 10.16 -7.81 -20.86
N LEU A 229 10.65 -6.82 -20.12
CA LEU A 229 12.05 -6.71 -19.72
C LEU A 229 12.13 -6.90 -18.21
N GLY A 230 12.84 -7.94 -17.78
CA GLY A 230 13.12 -8.17 -16.36
C GLY A 230 14.16 -7.19 -15.83
N HIS A 231 14.02 -6.84 -14.56
CA HIS A 231 14.97 -6.02 -13.81
C HIS A 231 15.17 -6.62 -12.41
N ASP A 232 16.31 -6.39 -11.76
CA ASP A 232 16.59 -6.97 -10.44
C ASP A 232 15.55 -6.57 -9.37
N THR A 233 14.86 -5.45 -9.58
CA THR A 233 13.85 -4.89 -8.67
C THR A 233 12.42 -5.01 -9.20
N GLY A 234 12.19 -5.73 -10.29
CA GLY A 234 10.86 -5.89 -10.89
C GLY A 234 10.88 -6.15 -12.39
N LEU A 235 10.02 -5.47 -13.15
CA LEU A 235 9.94 -5.64 -14.61
C LEU A 235 9.28 -4.45 -15.29
N VAL A 236 9.57 -4.31 -16.57
CA VAL A 236 8.99 -3.32 -17.48
C VAL A 236 8.14 -4.06 -18.51
N ILE A 237 6.87 -3.68 -18.65
CA ILE A 237 5.93 -4.26 -19.61
C ILE A 237 5.58 -3.20 -20.64
N ALA A 238 5.90 -3.47 -21.90
CA ALA A 238 5.61 -2.59 -23.02
C ALA A 238 4.57 -3.24 -23.94
N GLY A 239 3.49 -2.52 -24.25
CA GLY A 239 2.48 -2.92 -25.25
C GLY A 239 2.59 -2.07 -26.50
N GLY A 240 3.14 -2.63 -27.57
CA GLY A 240 3.32 -1.98 -28.88
C GLY A 240 2.07 -2.10 -29.76
N ARG A 241 1.66 -0.99 -30.39
CA ARG A 241 0.47 -0.90 -31.26
C ARG A 241 0.79 -0.21 -32.57
N LYS A 242 0.03 -0.53 -33.61
CA LYS A 242 0.17 0.11 -34.92
C LYS A 242 -0.20 1.59 -34.84
N THR A 243 0.62 2.41 -35.49
CA THR A 243 0.28 3.80 -35.81
C THR A 243 -0.32 3.89 -37.22
N ASP A 244 -0.59 5.10 -37.68
CA ASP A 244 -0.99 5.35 -39.07
C ASP A 244 0.19 5.18 -40.05
N GLY A 245 1.42 5.18 -39.52
CA GLY A 245 2.66 5.03 -40.28
C GLY A 245 3.36 3.69 -40.04
N PRO A 246 4.65 3.60 -40.38
CA PRO A 246 5.44 2.37 -40.19
C PRO A 246 5.81 2.11 -38.72
N ASP A 247 5.66 3.11 -37.85
CA ASP A 247 6.10 3.05 -36.45
C ASP A 247 5.10 2.35 -35.53
N LEU A 248 5.60 1.92 -34.37
CA LEU A 248 4.79 1.40 -33.27
C LEU A 248 4.67 2.43 -32.15
N TYR A 249 3.46 2.61 -31.64
CA TYR A 249 3.22 3.32 -30.39
C TYR A 249 3.39 2.36 -29.21
N TRP A 250 4.27 2.71 -28.26
CA TRP A 250 4.56 1.92 -27.08
C TRP A 250 3.93 2.52 -25.84
N ARG A 251 3.12 1.74 -25.13
CA ARG A 251 2.67 2.05 -23.77
C ARG A 251 3.47 1.20 -22.78
N ILE A 252 4.20 1.83 -21.88
CA ILE A 252 5.15 1.17 -20.97
C ILE A 252 4.66 1.28 -19.53
N ALA A 253 4.42 0.17 -18.86
CA ALA A 253 4.17 0.09 -17.42
C ALA A 253 5.39 -0.47 -16.71
N GLN A 254 5.62 -0.05 -15.47
CA GLN A 254 6.68 -0.59 -14.64
C GLN A 254 6.08 -1.23 -13.40
N PHE A 255 6.56 -2.43 -13.09
CA PHE A 255 6.30 -3.11 -11.84
C PHE A 255 7.58 -3.08 -11.01
N LEU A 256 7.49 -2.57 -9.79
CA LEU A 256 8.53 -2.67 -8.77
C LEU A 256 8.04 -3.59 -7.66
N MET A 257 8.94 -4.47 -7.23
CA MET A 257 8.64 -5.39 -6.14
C MET A 257 8.27 -4.62 -4.85
N PRO A 258 7.38 -5.18 -4.02
CA PRO A 258 6.66 -6.43 -4.27
C PRO A 258 5.29 -6.22 -4.94
N ASN A 259 4.79 -4.98 -4.98
CA ASN A 259 3.41 -4.66 -5.35
C ASN A 259 3.22 -3.22 -5.85
N HIS A 260 4.29 -2.56 -6.31
CA HIS A 260 4.22 -1.20 -6.83
C HIS A 260 4.06 -1.25 -8.34
N ALA A 261 2.98 -0.68 -8.85
CA ALA A 261 2.82 -0.45 -10.28
C ALA A 261 2.91 1.04 -10.56
N TYR A 262 3.86 1.42 -11.39
CA TYR A 262 3.80 2.67 -12.10
C TYR A 262 3.00 2.39 -13.35
N THR A 263 1.72 2.80 -13.33
CA THR A 263 1.06 3.08 -14.59
C THR A 263 1.99 4.02 -15.35
N PRO A 264 2.15 3.87 -16.68
CA PRO A 264 2.77 4.93 -17.44
C PRO A 264 2.09 6.19 -16.94
N ALA A 265 2.89 7.16 -16.49
CA ALA A 265 2.37 8.50 -16.33
C ALA A 265 1.51 8.77 -17.57
N ALA A 266 0.48 9.58 -17.45
CA ALA A 266 0.05 10.29 -18.64
C ALA A 266 1.24 11.18 -19.08
N PHE A 267 2.26 10.53 -19.66
CA PHE A 267 3.55 10.98 -20.16
C PHE A 267 4.50 11.69 -19.16
N PRO A 268 5.82 11.73 -19.44
CA PRO A 268 6.65 12.88 -19.04
C PRO A 268 6.19 14.15 -19.75
#